data_AF-A0A9P1N3X4-F1
#
_entry.id   AF-A0A9P1N3X4-F1
#
_cell.length_a   1.000
_cell.length_b   1.000
_cell.length_c   1.000
_cell.angle_alpha   90.00
_cell.angle_beta   90.00
_cell.angle_gamma   90.00
#
_symmetry.space_group_name_H-M   'P 1'
#
loop_
_entity.id
_entity.type
_entity.pdbx_description
1 polymer ?
#
loop_
_entity_poly.entity_id
_entity_poly.type
_entity_poly.pdbx_seq_one_letter_code
_entity_poly.pdbx_strand_id
1 'polypeptide(L)'
;MLVTDQLLRLFQFMNGKSQMRIAFGSKKSKKHPKFGNLPENVWDKILDFLPPLEVVKVRRVNKMLKTLVEKRKKRILYADFLRSDVFQLLPEGISGDGEFFRHAKNSRLIFHEEKRSVLIIVDTHWSASDAHKMLGAIKYFGEFARTVTLDASLAELCVAAQSTSDIAYWFAYQSASSPRRDASPATWQPRTQLIPTGPLFPRATELAIRASVPQLSRLRRFAVYRSPLTRGIIDAANLCALRVVVATATQPQRGEYGGPAPRRQVIVRSSHKILAPFLRWAQAQRLGHRFSVQFV
;
A
#
# COMPACT_ATOMS: atom_id res chain seq x y z
N MET A 1 -10.92 39.44 -8.68
CA MET A 1 -9.90 39.72 -7.64
C MET A 1 -10.33 39.40 -6.19
N LEU A 2 -11.59 39.04 -5.89
CA LEU A 2 -12.05 38.71 -4.51
C LEU A 2 -11.80 37.25 -4.06
N VAL A 3 -11.56 36.33 -5.00
CA VAL A 3 -11.41 34.88 -4.72
C VAL A 3 -10.03 34.56 -4.13
N THR A 4 -9.02 35.36 -4.45
CA THR A 4 -7.64 35.17 -3.99
C THR A 4 -7.46 35.44 -2.50
N ASP A 5 -8.10 36.49 -1.94
CA ASP A 5 -7.95 36.83 -0.53
C ASP A 5 -8.66 35.82 0.41
N GLN A 6 -9.81 35.27 -0.03
CA GLN A 6 -10.50 34.22 0.71
C GLN A 6 -9.75 32.88 0.67
N LEU A 7 -9.15 32.54 -0.48
CA LEU A 7 -8.28 31.37 -0.59
C LEU A 7 -7.01 31.55 0.25
N LEU A 8 -6.38 32.73 0.23
CA LEU A 8 -5.20 33.03 1.05
C LEU A 8 -5.52 32.87 2.54
N ARG A 9 -6.67 33.38 2.99
CA ARG A 9 -7.14 33.20 4.38
C ARG A 9 -7.47 31.75 4.71
N LEU A 10 -7.99 30.98 3.76
CA LEU A 10 -8.20 29.53 3.94
C LEU A 10 -6.88 28.79 4.09
N PHE A 11 -5.88 29.10 3.26
CA PHE A 11 -4.54 28.51 3.34
C PHE A 11 -3.80 28.93 4.62
N GLN A 12 -3.88 30.20 5.02
CA GLN A 12 -3.33 30.68 6.30
C GLN A 12 -4.04 30.03 7.50
N PHE A 13 -5.36 29.83 7.42
CA PHE A 13 -6.13 29.13 8.44
C PHE A 13 -5.76 27.65 8.55
N MET A 14 -5.51 26.98 7.41
CA MET A 14 -5.09 25.57 7.38
C MET A 14 -3.63 25.36 7.81
N ASN A 15 -2.71 26.26 7.43
CA ASN A 15 -1.28 26.13 7.74
C ASN A 15 -0.89 26.58 9.16
N GLY A 16 -1.73 27.38 9.83
CA GLY A 16 -1.38 28.00 11.11
C GLY A 16 -1.51 27.13 12.37
N LYS A 17 -2.04 25.90 12.28
CA LYS A 17 -2.24 25.06 13.49
C LYS A 17 -1.96 23.58 13.22
N SER A 18 -0.78 23.14 13.65
CA SER A 18 -0.33 21.73 13.67
C SER A 18 -1.20 20.79 14.52
N GLN A 19 -2.27 21.29 15.14
CA GLN A 19 -3.36 20.50 15.70
C GLN A 19 -4.67 21.29 15.52
N MET A 20 -5.49 20.94 14.53
CA MET A 20 -6.91 21.34 14.55
C MET A 20 -7.82 20.12 14.51
N ARG A 21 -8.33 19.77 15.71
CA ARG A 21 -9.70 19.31 15.84
C ARG A 21 -10.59 20.43 15.29
N ILE A 22 -11.32 20.16 14.22
CA ILE A 22 -12.37 21.07 13.73
C ILE A 22 -13.46 21.08 14.80
N ALA A 23 -13.35 22.00 15.76
CA ALA A 23 -14.40 22.26 16.73
C ALA A 23 -15.49 23.08 16.03
N PHE A 24 -16.58 22.43 15.64
CA PHE A 24 -17.81 23.13 15.33
C PHE A 24 -18.39 23.64 16.65
N GLY A 25 -18.06 24.89 16.98
CA GLY A 25 -18.57 25.58 18.17
C GLY A 25 -20.09 25.70 18.17
N SER A 26 -20.65 25.81 19.38
CA SER A 26 -22.07 25.92 19.66
C SER A 26 -22.71 27.15 18.98
N LYS A 27 -24.05 27.11 18.85
CA LYS A 27 -24.95 27.97 18.07
C LYS A 27 -24.90 29.51 18.31
N LYS A 28 -23.86 30.09 18.92
CA LYS A 28 -23.84 31.51 19.34
C LYS A 28 -22.73 32.42 18.77
N SER A 29 -22.01 32.04 17.71
CA SER A 29 -21.07 32.97 17.05
C SER A 29 -21.46 33.30 15.61
N LYS A 30 -22.01 34.50 15.39
CA LYS A 30 -22.40 35.06 14.08
C LYS A 30 -21.22 35.48 13.17
N LYS A 31 -19.97 35.07 13.47
CA LYS A 31 -18.75 35.51 12.74
C LYS A 31 -17.91 34.37 12.14
N HIS A 32 -18.47 33.18 11.93
CA HIS A 32 -17.80 32.19 11.10
C HIS A 32 -18.16 32.42 9.63
N PRO A 33 -17.16 32.49 8.71
CA PRO A 33 -17.46 32.59 7.29
C PRO A 33 -18.26 31.35 6.90
N LYS A 34 -19.38 31.56 6.19
CA LYS A 34 -20.21 30.49 5.63
C LYS A 34 -19.48 29.84 4.45
N PHE A 35 -18.34 29.18 4.72
CA PHE A 35 -17.61 28.40 3.72
C PHE A 35 -18.46 27.23 3.17
N GLY A 36 -19.58 26.90 3.81
CA GLY A 36 -20.50 25.84 3.39
C GLY A 36 -21.17 26.04 2.03
N ASN A 37 -21.05 27.20 1.36
CA ASN A 37 -21.77 27.51 0.13
C ASN A 37 -20.90 27.57 -1.14
N LEU A 38 -19.62 27.16 -1.10
CA LEU A 38 -18.84 27.08 -2.34
C LEU A 38 -19.40 25.98 -3.26
N PRO A 39 -19.52 26.22 -4.57
CA PRO A 39 -19.91 25.20 -5.54
C PRO A 39 -19.00 23.96 -5.53
N GLU A 40 -19.55 22.79 -5.89
CA GLU A 40 -18.83 21.50 -5.86
C GLU A 40 -17.54 21.53 -6.69
N ASN A 41 -17.55 22.17 -7.86
CA ASN A 41 -16.38 22.32 -8.73
C ASN A 41 -15.27 23.18 -8.11
N VAL A 42 -15.61 24.14 -7.25
CA VAL A 42 -14.61 24.95 -6.51
C VAL A 42 -13.98 24.11 -5.42
N TRP A 43 -14.79 23.34 -4.66
CA TRP A 43 -14.27 22.40 -3.68
C TRP A 43 -13.37 21.33 -4.30
N ASP A 44 -13.75 20.78 -5.45
CA ASP A 44 -12.91 19.81 -6.17
C ASP A 44 -11.55 20.44 -6.48
N LYS A 45 -11.51 21.68 -7.01
CA LYS A 45 -10.23 22.39 -7.22
C LYS A 45 -9.44 22.64 -5.94
N ILE A 46 -10.10 23.00 -4.84
CA ILE A 46 -9.41 23.20 -3.54
C ILE A 46 -8.73 21.92 -3.09
N LEU A 47 -9.40 20.77 -3.26
CA LEU A 47 -8.82 19.47 -2.90
C LEU A 47 -7.58 19.11 -3.73
N ASP A 48 -7.37 19.70 -4.91
CA ASP A 48 -6.13 19.51 -5.71
C ASP A 48 -4.90 20.16 -5.08
N PHE A 49 -5.09 21.13 -4.18
CA PHE A 49 -4.01 21.81 -3.47
C PHE A 49 -3.76 21.24 -2.07
N LEU A 50 -4.48 20.17 -1.69
CA LEU A 50 -4.29 19.51 -0.41
C LEU A 50 -3.42 18.27 -0.58
N PRO A 51 -2.54 17.98 0.40
CA PRO A 51 -1.88 16.69 0.46
C PRO A 51 -2.89 15.53 0.44
N PRO A 52 -2.55 14.37 -0.17
CA PRO A 52 -3.44 13.20 -0.30
C PRO A 52 -4.19 12.83 0.98
N LEU A 53 -3.52 12.94 2.13
CA LEU A 53 -4.08 12.53 3.41
C LEU A 53 -5.00 13.56 4.03
N GLU A 54 -4.77 14.84 3.76
CA GLU A 54 -5.70 15.89 4.17
C GLU A 54 -7.01 15.76 3.39
N VAL A 55 -6.95 15.40 2.10
CA VAL A 55 -8.13 15.07 1.29
C VAL A 55 -8.96 13.96 1.96
N VAL A 56 -8.32 12.89 2.44
CA VAL A 56 -9.02 11.80 3.14
C VAL A 56 -9.66 12.28 4.45
N LYS A 57 -9.01 13.16 5.21
CA LYS A 57 -9.55 13.73 6.45
C LYS A 57 -10.76 14.64 6.18
N VAL A 58 -10.72 15.42 5.11
CA VAL A 58 -11.79 16.36 4.70
C VAL A 58 -13.14 15.64 4.47
N ARG A 59 -13.11 14.35 4.12
CA ARG A 59 -14.30 13.47 4.04
C ARG A 59 -15.19 13.53 5.30
N ARG A 60 -14.61 13.77 6.49
CA ARG A 60 -15.33 13.77 7.77
C ARG A 60 -16.04 15.09 8.08
N VAL A 61 -15.80 16.12 7.28
CA VAL A 61 -16.28 17.48 7.55
C VAL A 61 -17.78 17.61 7.23
N ASN A 62 -18.22 17.20 6.04
CA ASN A 62 -19.64 17.22 5.66
C ASN A 62 -19.95 16.20 4.54
N LYS A 63 -21.25 16.00 4.24
CA LYS A 63 -21.73 15.03 3.23
C LYS A 63 -21.28 15.33 1.80
N MET A 64 -21.20 16.60 1.42
CA MET A 64 -20.77 17.01 0.07
C MET A 64 -19.29 16.69 -0.13
N LEU A 65 -18.42 17.09 0.80
CA LEU A 65 -17.00 16.77 0.79
C LEU A 65 -16.74 15.26 0.85
N LYS A 66 -17.54 14.53 1.64
CA LYS A 66 -17.53 13.06 1.61
C LYS A 66 -17.78 12.53 0.20
N THR A 67 -18.82 13.03 -0.48
CA THR A 67 -19.19 12.60 -1.83
C THR A 67 -18.09 12.92 -2.85
N LEU A 68 -17.50 14.10 -2.77
CA LEU A 68 -16.36 14.51 -3.58
C LEU A 68 -15.15 13.58 -3.39
N VAL A 69 -14.73 13.37 -2.14
CA VAL A 69 -13.58 12.50 -1.84
C VAL A 69 -13.85 11.05 -2.28
N GLU A 70 -15.07 10.53 -2.10
CA GLU A 70 -15.43 9.20 -2.61
C GLU A 70 -15.42 9.14 -4.14
N LYS A 71 -15.86 10.20 -4.83
CA LYS A 71 -15.77 10.31 -6.28
C LYS A 71 -14.31 10.28 -6.73
N ARG A 72 -13.42 10.99 -6.03
CA ARG A 72 -11.96 10.96 -6.30
C ARG A 72 -11.37 9.57 -6.11
N LYS A 73 -11.65 8.96 -4.95
CA LYS A 73 -11.21 7.60 -4.62
C LYS A 73 -11.61 6.58 -5.69
N LYS A 74 -12.84 6.66 -6.20
CA LYS A 74 -13.34 5.79 -7.28
C LYS A 74 -12.60 5.95 -8.62
N ARG A 75 -11.85 7.05 -8.83
CA ARG A 75 -11.05 7.28 -10.04
C ARG A 75 -9.67 6.61 -9.97
N ILE A 76 -9.23 6.15 -8.80
CA ILE A 76 -7.96 5.45 -8.65
C ILE A 76 -8.07 4.07 -9.30
N LEU A 77 -7.32 3.87 -10.38
CA LEU A 77 -7.29 2.62 -11.15
C LEU A 77 -6.00 1.84 -10.91
N TYR A 78 -4.90 2.55 -10.62
CA TYR A 78 -3.58 1.97 -10.40
C TYR A 78 -3.19 2.19 -8.93
N ALA A 79 -2.91 1.12 -8.20
CA ALA A 79 -2.43 1.21 -6.83
C ALA A 79 -1.10 0.48 -6.71
N ASP A 80 -0.07 1.22 -6.36
CA ASP A 80 1.28 0.71 -6.17
C ASP A 80 1.70 0.85 -4.70
N PHE A 81 2.09 -0.27 -4.10
CA PHE A 81 2.48 -0.37 -2.71
C PHE A 81 3.90 -0.92 -2.63
N LEU A 82 4.83 -0.08 -2.21
CA LEU A 82 6.27 -0.33 -2.26
C LEU A 82 6.86 -0.35 -0.84
N ARG A 83 7.88 -1.19 -0.63
CA ARG A 83 8.74 -1.13 0.54
C ARG A 83 10.14 -0.74 0.10
N SER A 84 10.53 0.49 0.40
CA SER A 84 11.84 1.05 0.03
C SER A 84 12.37 1.94 1.15
N ASP A 85 13.64 2.34 1.06
CA ASP A 85 14.20 3.36 1.92
C ASP A 85 13.53 4.71 1.61
N VAL A 86 12.69 5.17 2.53
CA VAL A 86 11.90 6.40 2.32
C VAL A 86 12.76 7.66 2.35
N PHE A 87 13.94 7.62 2.98
CA PHE A 87 14.81 8.78 3.12
C PHE A 87 15.54 9.13 1.82
N GLN A 88 15.63 8.19 0.88
CA GLN A 88 16.13 8.45 -0.48
C GLN A 88 15.16 9.32 -1.30
N LEU A 89 13.87 9.31 -0.94
CA LEU A 89 12.83 10.05 -1.65
C LEU A 89 12.49 11.35 -0.93
N LEU A 90 12.25 11.27 0.39
CA LEU A 90 11.91 12.42 1.20
C LEU A 90 12.76 12.39 2.49
N PRO A 91 13.73 13.31 2.65
CA PRO A 91 14.59 13.38 3.83
C PRO A 91 13.81 13.43 5.15
N GLU A 92 14.51 13.09 6.23
CA GLU A 92 13.93 13.15 7.57
C GLU A 92 13.56 14.61 7.95
N GLY A 93 12.45 14.76 8.68
CA GLY A 93 11.94 16.08 9.07
C GLY A 93 11.13 16.82 8.00
N ILE A 94 11.25 16.43 6.73
CA ILE A 94 10.46 17.00 5.63
C ILE A 94 9.11 16.28 5.54
N SER A 95 8.02 17.06 5.51
CA SER A 95 6.64 16.55 5.45
C SER A 95 6.11 16.39 4.03
N GLY A 96 6.71 17.09 3.06
CA GLY A 96 6.50 16.86 1.64
C GLY A 96 7.31 17.86 0.79
N ASP A 97 7.47 17.54 -0.49
CA ASP A 97 8.20 18.33 -1.49
C ASP A 97 7.29 18.83 -2.63
N GLY A 98 5.98 18.55 -2.55
CA GLY A 98 4.99 18.88 -3.57
C GLY A 98 4.55 17.65 -4.39
N GLU A 99 5.36 16.61 -4.46
CA GLU A 99 5.04 15.35 -5.14
C GLU A 99 4.84 14.19 -4.16
N PHE A 100 5.71 14.11 -3.16
CA PHE A 100 5.71 13.12 -2.10
C PHE A 100 5.31 13.75 -0.78
N PHE A 101 4.45 13.06 -0.03
CA PHE A 101 3.90 13.54 1.23
C PHE A 101 4.06 12.49 2.33
N ARG A 102 4.67 12.86 3.45
CA ARG A 102 4.82 12.00 4.62
C ARG A 102 3.51 11.92 5.40
N HIS A 103 3.14 10.72 5.85
CA HIS A 103 1.82 10.51 6.45
C HIS A 103 1.54 11.28 7.74
N ALA A 104 2.55 11.29 8.61
CA ALA A 104 2.60 12.07 9.83
C ALA A 104 4.07 12.27 10.18
N LYS A 105 4.37 13.22 11.05
CA LYS A 105 5.74 13.57 11.44
C LYS A 105 6.60 12.37 11.85
N ASN A 106 5.98 11.36 12.49
CA ASN A 106 6.67 10.14 12.96
C ASN A 106 6.32 8.90 12.13
N SER A 107 5.61 9.06 11.01
CA SER A 107 5.22 7.93 10.18
C SER A 107 6.30 7.63 9.15
N ARG A 108 6.57 6.35 8.96
CA ARG A 108 7.50 5.85 7.94
C ARG A 108 6.80 5.53 6.63
N LEU A 109 5.76 6.31 6.31
CA LEU A 109 4.97 6.16 5.09
C LEU A 109 5.03 7.45 4.29
N ILE A 110 5.26 7.29 2.99
CA ILE A 110 5.21 8.35 1.98
C ILE A 110 4.08 8.03 1.00
N PHE A 111 3.37 9.07 0.58
CA PHE A 111 2.26 9.02 -0.36
C PHE A 111 2.58 9.90 -1.57
N HIS A 112 2.28 9.38 -2.74
CA HIS A 112 2.24 10.11 -3.98
C HIS A 112 0.92 9.75 -4.67
N GLU A 113 0.07 10.73 -4.96
CA GLU A 113 -1.24 10.52 -5.58
C GLU A 113 -1.33 11.36 -6.84
N GLU A 114 -1.68 10.71 -7.95
CA GLU A 114 -2.08 11.39 -9.17
C GLU A 114 -3.59 11.16 -9.43
N LYS A 115 -4.11 11.69 -10.53
CA LYS A 115 -5.55 11.62 -10.85
C LYS A 115 -6.15 10.22 -10.90
N ARG A 116 -5.34 9.20 -11.25
CA ARG A 116 -5.77 7.80 -11.45
C ARG A 116 -4.85 6.78 -10.81
N SER A 117 -3.76 7.21 -10.19
CA SER A 117 -2.72 6.35 -9.65
C SER A 117 -2.41 6.78 -8.21
N VAL A 118 -2.02 5.82 -7.39
CA VAL A 118 -1.46 6.11 -6.07
C VAL A 118 -0.25 5.22 -5.85
N LEU A 119 0.83 5.82 -5.36
CA LEU A 119 2.03 5.15 -4.90
C LEU A 119 2.16 5.38 -3.39
N ILE A 120 2.18 4.30 -2.63
CA ILE A 120 2.34 4.35 -1.17
C ILE A 120 3.57 3.53 -0.80
N ILE A 121 4.53 4.22 -0.20
CA ILE A 121 5.84 3.67 0.12
C ILE A 121 5.94 3.57 1.63
N VAL A 122 6.31 2.40 2.12
CA VAL A 122 6.61 2.20 3.53
C VAL A 122 8.09 1.88 3.71
N ASP A 123 8.69 2.44 4.75
CA ASP A 123 10.12 2.31 4.97
C ASP A 123 10.58 0.86 5.19
N THR A 124 11.82 0.57 4.82
CA THR A 124 12.46 -0.71 5.11
C THR A 124 12.48 -1.03 6.61
N HIS A 125 12.60 -0.03 7.47
CA HIS A 125 12.60 -0.16 8.93
C HIS A 125 11.24 0.21 9.56
N TRP A 126 10.14 -0.02 8.84
CA TRP A 126 8.78 0.15 9.36
C TRP A 126 8.53 -0.56 10.70
N SER A 127 7.59 -0.03 11.48
CA SER A 127 7.14 -0.63 12.74
C SER A 127 5.82 -1.41 12.57
N ALA A 128 5.39 -2.14 13.60
CA ALA A 128 4.06 -2.74 13.64
C ALA A 128 2.94 -1.68 13.50
N SER A 129 3.15 -0.46 14.02
CA SER A 129 2.19 0.65 13.85
C SER A 129 2.11 1.07 12.39
N ASP A 130 3.24 1.14 11.69
CA ASP A 130 3.29 1.48 10.27
C ASP A 130 2.65 0.39 9.41
N ALA A 131 2.79 -0.89 9.77
CA ALA A 131 2.09 -1.99 9.12
C ALA A 131 0.56 -1.86 9.20
N HIS A 132 0.02 -1.42 10.35
CA HIS A 132 -1.42 -1.15 10.47
C HIS A 132 -1.86 0.02 9.58
N LYS A 133 -1.09 1.12 9.56
CA LYS A 133 -1.39 2.27 8.68
C LYS A 133 -1.34 1.87 7.22
N MET A 134 -0.34 1.09 6.83
CA MET A 134 -0.18 0.59 5.48
C MET A 134 -1.34 -0.31 5.08
N LEU A 135 -1.76 -1.24 5.95
CA LEU A 135 -2.95 -2.05 5.71
C LEU A 135 -4.22 -1.20 5.56
N GLY A 136 -4.38 -0.15 6.37
CA GLY A 136 -5.47 0.81 6.24
C GLY A 136 -5.45 1.53 4.89
N ALA A 137 -4.27 1.95 4.43
CA ALA A 137 -4.08 2.57 3.12
C ALA A 137 -4.38 1.60 1.98
N ILE A 138 -3.91 0.35 2.06
CA ILE A 138 -4.19 -0.71 1.11
C ILE A 138 -5.70 -0.96 1.01
N LYS A 139 -6.41 -1.09 2.14
CA LYS A 139 -7.87 -1.26 2.16
C LYS A 139 -8.61 -0.06 1.55
N TYR A 140 -8.11 1.15 1.80
CA TYR A 140 -8.73 2.37 1.29
C TYR A 140 -8.54 2.49 -0.23
N PHE A 141 -7.30 2.50 -0.71
CA PHE A 141 -7.01 2.73 -2.13
C PHE A 141 -7.24 1.49 -3.01
N GLY A 142 -7.15 0.29 -2.44
CA GLY A 142 -7.33 -0.97 -3.13
C GLY A 142 -8.78 -1.31 -3.52
N GLU A 143 -9.78 -0.66 -2.91
CA GLU A 143 -11.20 -0.97 -3.14
C GLU A 143 -11.61 -0.80 -4.61
N PHE A 144 -11.09 0.24 -5.28
CA PHE A 144 -11.45 0.58 -6.66
C PHE A 144 -10.33 0.33 -7.68
N ALA A 145 -9.13 -0.02 -7.21
CA ALA A 145 -7.99 -0.28 -8.08
C ALA A 145 -8.25 -1.49 -8.98
N ARG A 146 -7.89 -1.35 -10.27
CA ARG A 146 -7.92 -2.42 -11.28
C ARG A 146 -6.57 -3.12 -11.40
N THR A 147 -5.49 -2.35 -11.32
CA THR A 147 -4.13 -2.87 -11.34
C THR A 147 -3.49 -2.58 -10.00
N VAL A 148 -3.09 -3.64 -9.29
CA VAL A 148 -2.47 -3.57 -7.97
C VAL A 148 -1.07 -4.15 -8.05
N THR A 149 -0.08 -3.38 -7.59
CA THR A 149 1.29 -3.86 -7.44
C THR A 149 1.70 -3.80 -5.98
N LEU A 150 2.26 -4.91 -5.47
CA LEU A 150 2.68 -5.06 -4.08
C LEU A 150 4.10 -5.64 -4.03
N ASP A 151 4.93 -5.14 -3.13
CA ASP A 151 6.13 -5.89 -2.75
C ASP A 151 5.77 -7.15 -1.97
N ALA A 152 6.61 -8.19 -2.05
CA ALA A 152 6.37 -9.50 -1.45
C ALA A 152 6.03 -9.42 0.06
N SER A 153 6.70 -8.53 0.81
CA SER A 153 6.38 -8.32 2.23
C SER A 153 5.02 -7.66 2.49
N LEU A 154 4.55 -6.83 1.55
CA LEU A 154 3.25 -6.18 1.63
C LEU A 154 2.14 -7.11 1.16
N ALA A 155 2.40 -7.92 0.13
CA ALA A 155 1.51 -9.01 -0.25
C ALA A 155 1.33 -10.02 0.90
N GLU A 156 2.40 -10.35 1.62
CA GLU A 156 2.32 -11.19 2.82
C GLU A 156 1.49 -10.54 3.93
N LEU A 157 1.67 -9.23 4.17
CA LEU A 157 0.83 -8.47 5.11
C LEU A 157 -0.65 -8.59 4.75
N CYS A 158 -1.00 -8.43 3.47
CA CYS A 158 -2.38 -8.57 2.99
C CYS A 158 -2.94 -9.96 3.28
N VAL A 159 -2.18 -11.02 3.00
CA VAL A 159 -2.60 -12.40 3.24
C VAL A 159 -2.76 -12.67 4.74
N ALA A 160 -1.82 -12.22 5.56
CA ALA A 160 -1.89 -12.34 7.01
C ALA A 160 -3.09 -11.60 7.59
N ALA A 161 -3.35 -10.38 7.13
CA ALA A 161 -4.48 -9.55 7.55
C ALA A 161 -5.86 -10.12 7.20
N GLN A 162 -5.91 -11.10 6.29
CA GLN A 162 -7.13 -11.87 6.01
C GLN A 162 -7.29 -13.09 6.94
N SER A 163 -6.24 -13.46 7.68
CA SER A 163 -6.25 -14.61 8.61
C SER A 163 -6.29 -14.20 10.09
N THR A 164 -5.86 -12.99 10.43
CA THR A 164 -5.77 -12.51 11.81
C THR A 164 -6.02 -11.00 11.91
N SER A 165 -6.48 -10.55 13.08
CA SER A 165 -6.51 -9.14 13.45
C SER A 165 -5.23 -8.69 14.18
N ASP A 166 -4.42 -9.62 14.68
CA ASP A 166 -3.21 -9.32 15.44
C ASP A 166 -2.00 -9.14 14.51
N ILE A 167 -1.96 -7.98 13.84
CA ILE A 167 -0.87 -7.61 12.92
C ILE A 167 0.46 -7.42 13.69
N ALA A 168 0.41 -7.08 14.98
CA ALA A 168 1.62 -6.97 15.80
C ALA A 168 2.29 -8.35 15.98
N TYR A 169 1.50 -9.39 16.26
CA TYR A 169 1.99 -10.77 16.31
C TYR A 169 2.50 -11.24 14.94
N TRP A 170 1.82 -10.90 13.85
CA TRP A 170 2.33 -11.15 12.50
C TRP A 170 3.69 -10.48 12.26
N PHE A 171 3.85 -9.23 12.69
CA PHE A 171 5.08 -8.47 12.51
C PHE A 171 6.25 -9.13 13.26
N ALA A 172 6.02 -9.57 14.50
CA ALA A 172 7.00 -10.31 15.29
C ALA A 172 7.38 -11.64 14.62
N TYR A 173 6.39 -12.40 14.13
CA TYR A 173 6.62 -13.63 13.38
C TYR A 173 7.45 -13.39 12.12
N GLN A 174 7.16 -12.32 11.37
CA GLN A 174 7.89 -11.97 10.15
C GLN A 174 9.35 -11.61 10.43
N SER A 175 9.61 -11.00 11.59
CA SER A 175 10.95 -10.59 12.03
C SER A 175 11.77 -11.78 12.53
N ALA A 176 11.14 -12.76 13.20
CA ALA A 176 11.77 -13.98 13.70
C ALA A 176 12.06 -15.00 12.58
N SER A 177 11.25 -15.00 11.51
CA SER A 177 11.37 -15.92 10.39
C SER A 177 12.42 -15.43 9.38
N SER A 178 13.69 -15.60 9.73
CA SER A 178 14.82 -15.26 8.86
C SER A 178 14.83 -16.15 7.60
N PRO A 179 15.02 -15.57 6.39
CA PRO A 179 15.05 -16.31 5.12
C PRO A 179 16.29 -17.21 4.96
N ARG A 180 17.19 -17.26 5.95
CA ARG A 180 18.50 -17.91 5.89
C ARG A 180 18.55 -19.37 6.34
N ARG A 181 17.43 -19.96 6.75
CA ARG A 181 17.39 -21.39 7.14
C ARG A 181 16.44 -22.12 6.21
N ASP A 182 16.92 -23.20 5.60
CA ASP A 182 16.11 -24.26 4.98
C ASP A 182 15.20 -24.98 5.98
N ALA A 183 15.04 -24.43 7.18
CA ALA A 183 14.06 -24.85 8.16
C ALA A 183 12.65 -24.68 7.57
N SER A 184 11.82 -25.69 7.81
CA SER A 184 10.38 -25.60 7.60
C SER A 184 9.88 -24.26 8.16
N PRO A 185 9.04 -23.50 7.42
CA PRO A 185 8.54 -22.23 7.90
C PRO A 185 7.93 -22.45 9.29
N ALA A 186 8.40 -21.71 10.29
CA ALA A 186 7.87 -21.79 11.65
C ALA A 186 6.34 -21.77 11.58
N THR A 187 5.69 -22.68 12.30
CA THR A 187 4.23 -22.85 12.21
C THR A 187 3.56 -21.53 12.59
N TRP A 188 2.93 -20.86 11.61
CA TRP A 188 2.11 -19.70 11.88
C TRP A 188 0.84 -20.17 12.59
N GLN A 189 0.68 -19.75 13.85
CA GLN A 189 -0.51 -19.97 14.65
C GLN A 189 -1.03 -18.60 15.09
N PRO A 190 -1.99 -18.01 14.37
CA PRO A 190 -2.51 -16.71 14.73
C PRO A 190 -3.24 -16.81 16.08
N ARG A 191 -2.99 -15.84 16.97
CA ARG A 191 -3.69 -15.76 18.27
C ARG A 191 -5.16 -15.43 18.10
N THR A 192 -5.49 -14.65 17.09
CA THR A 192 -6.87 -14.32 16.70
C THR A 192 -7.12 -14.79 15.28
N GLN A 193 -8.24 -15.49 15.08
CA GLN A 193 -8.69 -15.86 13.74
C GLN A 193 -9.67 -14.81 13.25
N LEU A 194 -9.49 -14.39 12.00
CA LEU A 194 -10.41 -13.47 11.33
C LEU A 194 -11.20 -14.24 10.26
N ILE A 195 -12.51 -13.98 10.20
CA ILE A 195 -13.34 -14.39 9.06
C ILE A 195 -13.20 -13.30 7.98
N PRO A 196 -12.66 -13.61 6.79
CA PRO A 196 -12.58 -12.65 5.70
C PRO A 196 -13.97 -12.10 5.35
N THR A 197 -14.11 -10.77 5.31
CA THR A 197 -15.37 -10.11 4.90
C THR A 197 -15.48 -9.92 3.38
N GLY A 198 -14.50 -10.40 2.63
CA GLY A 198 -14.42 -10.30 1.16
C GLY A 198 -12.99 -10.08 0.67
N PRO A 199 -12.79 -10.05 -0.67
CA PRO A 199 -11.49 -9.79 -1.26
C PRO A 199 -11.02 -8.36 -0.94
N LEU A 200 -9.72 -8.23 -0.63
CA LEU A 200 -9.08 -6.93 -0.37
C LEU A 200 -9.13 -5.99 -1.58
N PHE A 201 -9.04 -6.55 -2.77
CA PHE A 201 -9.06 -5.86 -4.06
C PHE A 201 -10.22 -6.41 -4.92
N PRO A 202 -11.47 -6.04 -4.60
CA PRO A 202 -12.66 -6.64 -5.22
C PRO A 202 -12.75 -6.38 -6.72
N ARG A 203 -12.17 -5.27 -7.20
CA ARG A 203 -12.23 -4.82 -8.59
C ARG A 203 -10.93 -5.01 -9.36
N ALA A 204 -9.91 -5.59 -8.72
CA ALA A 204 -8.63 -5.79 -9.37
C ALA A 204 -8.75 -6.87 -10.45
N THR A 205 -8.29 -6.51 -11.65
CA THR A 205 -8.13 -7.42 -12.78
C THR A 205 -6.69 -7.87 -12.91
N GLU A 206 -5.75 -7.09 -12.39
CA GLU A 206 -4.32 -7.37 -12.46
C GLU A 206 -3.68 -7.25 -11.07
N LEU A 207 -2.91 -8.26 -10.70
CA LEU A 207 -2.12 -8.28 -9.48
C LEU A 207 -0.66 -8.62 -9.80
N ALA A 208 0.25 -7.73 -9.44
CA ALA A 208 1.69 -7.94 -9.56
C ALA A 208 2.34 -7.98 -8.17
N ILE A 209 3.15 -9.02 -7.93
CA ILE A 209 3.95 -9.16 -6.71
C ILE A 209 5.42 -8.98 -7.06
N ARG A 210 6.03 -7.91 -6.58
CA ARG A 210 7.47 -7.65 -6.73
C ARG A 210 8.25 -8.37 -5.65
N ALA A 211 9.28 -9.10 -6.03
CA ALA A 211 10.17 -9.77 -5.10
C ALA A 211 11.61 -9.70 -5.62
N SER A 212 12.58 -9.45 -4.75
CA SER A 212 13.96 -9.80 -5.07
C SER A 212 14.19 -11.30 -4.95
N VAL A 213 15.27 -11.82 -5.54
CA VAL A 213 15.62 -13.25 -5.44
C VAL A 213 15.63 -13.75 -3.96
N PRO A 214 16.24 -13.04 -2.99
CA PRO A 214 16.17 -13.44 -1.58
C PRO A 214 14.76 -13.43 -0.97
N GLN A 215 13.84 -12.63 -1.52
CA GLN A 215 12.46 -12.51 -1.05
C GLN A 215 11.54 -13.61 -1.59
N LEU A 216 11.94 -14.38 -2.60
CA LEU A 216 11.12 -15.48 -3.15
C LEU A 216 10.75 -16.52 -2.09
N SER A 217 11.64 -16.77 -1.12
CA SER A 217 11.36 -17.67 0.01
C SER A 217 10.17 -17.22 0.84
N ARG A 218 9.87 -15.91 0.91
CA ARG A 218 8.72 -15.37 1.65
C ARG A 218 7.39 -15.76 1.02
N LEU A 219 7.34 -15.87 -0.31
CA LEU A 219 6.13 -16.27 -1.02
C LEU A 219 5.69 -17.70 -0.64
N ARG A 220 6.62 -18.56 -0.21
CA ARG A 220 6.31 -19.90 0.31
C ARG A 220 5.40 -19.86 1.53
N ARG A 221 5.50 -18.80 2.34
CA ARG A 221 4.74 -18.66 3.59
C ARG A 221 3.27 -18.37 3.38
N PHE A 222 2.87 -17.98 2.17
CA PHE A 222 1.48 -17.66 1.84
C PHE A 222 0.55 -18.85 2.13
N ALA A 223 1.03 -20.06 1.87
CA ALA A 223 0.32 -21.30 2.16
C ALA A 223 0.07 -21.53 3.67
N VAL A 224 0.88 -20.95 4.56
CA VAL A 224 0.78 -21.16 6.01
C VAL A 224 -0.38 -20.35 6.61
N TYR A 225 -0.74 -19.22 6.01
CA TYR A 225 -1.83 -18.36 6.47
C TYR A 225 -3.23 -18.93 6.23
N ARG A 226 -3.36 -20.04 5.48
CA ARG A 226 -4.64 -20.71 5.13
C ARG A 226 -5.70 -19.78 4.50
N SER A 227 -5.31 -18.60 4.03
CA SER A 227 -6.17 -17.63 3.36
C SER A 227 -5.96 -17.73 1.85
N PRO A 228 -6.91 -18.26 1.07
CA PRO A 228 -6.72 -18.45 -0.36
C PRO A 228 -6.77 -17.12 -1.12
N LEU A 229 -5.93 -16.99 -2.15
CA LEU A 229 -5.81 -15.79 -3.00
C LEU A 229 -7.18 -15.24 -3.44
N THR A 230 -8.03 -16.13 -3.95
CA THR A 230 -9.28 -15.80 -4.65
C THR A 230 -10.48 -15.55 -3.73
N ARG A 231 -10.34 -15.75 -2.42
CA ARG A 231 -11.38 -15.37 -1.43
C ARG A 231 -10.94 -14.22 -0.54
N GLY A 232 -9.64 -14.10 -0.26
CA GLY A 232 -9.12 -13.08 0.65
C GLY A 232 -8.52 -11.85 -0.02
N ILE A 233 -7.90 -11.98 -1.19
CA ILE A 233 -7.11 -10.91 -1.79
C ILE A 233 -7.79 -10.32 -3.02
N ILE A 234 -8.20 -11.16 -3.96
CA ILE A 234 -8.76 -10.73 -5.24
C ILE A 234 -9.94 -11.61 -5.60
N ASP A 235 -10.90 -11.08 -6.36
CA ASP A 235 -11.97 -11.88 -6.91
C ASP A 235 -11.46 -12.74 -8.08
N ALA A 236 -11.61 -14.06 -7.99
CA ALA A 236 -11.26 -14.99 -9.06
C ALA A 236 -11.98 -14.67 -10.38
N ALA A 237 -13.22 -14.18 -10.34
CA ALA A 237 -13.98 -13.88 -11.54
C ALA A 237 -13.39 -12.71 -12.32
N ASN A 238 -12.76 -11.75 -11.61
CA ASN A 238 -12.21 -10.54 -12.19
C ASN A 238 -10.73 -10.68 -12.59
N LEU A 239 -10.01 -11.65 -12.02
CA LEU A 239 -8.57 -11.81 -12.24
C LEU A 239 -8.24 -12.18 -13.69
N CYS A 240 -7.66 -11.21 -14.42
CA CYS A 240 -7.13 -11.35 -15.76
C CYS A 240 -5.63 -11.68 -15.77
N ALA A 241 -4.85 -11.14 -14.83
CA ALA A 241 -3.41 -11.39 -14.76
C ALA A 241 -2.87 -11.43 -13.33
N LEU A 242 -2.09 -12.46 -13.02
CA LEU A 242 -1.26 -12.57 -11.82
C LEU A 242 0.22 -12.66 -12.23
N ARG A 243 1.02 -11.69 -11.81
CA ARG A 243 2.45 -11.62 -12.16
C ARG A 243 3.31 -11.68 -10.91
N VAL A 244 4.38 -12.47 -10.96
CA VAL A 244 5.49 -12.38 -10.01
C VAL A 244 6.66 -11.73 -10.73
N VAL A 245 6.99 -10.50 -10.34
CA VAL A 245 8.08 -9.72 -10.93
C VAL A 245 9.30 -9.89 -10.04
N VAL A 246 10.30 -10.61 -10.55
CA VAL A 246 11.52 -10.97 -9.84
C VAL A 246 12.63 -10.00 -10.23
N ALA A 247 12.97 -9.08 -9.34
CA ALA A 247 14.12 -8.20 -9.52
C ALA A 247 15.40 -9.01 -9.36
N THR A 248 16.16 -9.15 -10.44
CA THR A 248 17.51 -9.69 -10.43
C THR A 248 18.45 -8.53 -10.12
N ALA A 249 19.11 -8.55 -8.97
CA ALA A 249 20.06 -7.49 -8.65
C ALA A 249 21.19 -7.48 -9.70
N THR A 250 21.19 -6.52 -10.61
CA THR A 250 22.39 -6.06 -11.30
C THR A 250 23.13 -5.11 -10.37
N GLN A 251 23.62 -5.62 -9.24
CA GLN A 251 24.70 -4.94 -8.54
C GLN A 251 26.00 -5.60 -9.00
N PRO A 252 26.90 -4.87 -9.69
CA PRO A 252 28.28 -5.31 -9.80
C PRO A 252 28.87 -5.18 -8.41
N GLN A 253 28.78 -6.24 -7.60
CA GLN A 253 29.74 -6.37 -6.51
C GLN A 253 31.10 -6.50 -7.19
N ARG A 254 31.87 -5.40 -7.19
CA ARG A 254 33.33 -5.48 -7.19
C ARG A 254 33.71 -6.25 -5.92
N GLY A 255 33.65 -7.58 -6.02
CA GLY A 255 34.35 -8.47 -5.10
C GLY A 255 35.79 -8.54 -5.59
N GLU A 256 36.72 -8.23 -4.70
CA GLU A 256 38.17 -8.44 -4.85
C GLU A 256 38.59 -9.92 -5.05
N TYR A 257 37.65 -10.83 -5.25
CA TYR A 257 37.95 -12.22 -5.62
C TYR A 257 37.02 -12.64 -6.77
N GLY A 258 37.62 -12.82 -7.94
CA GLY A 258 36.97 -13.12 -9.22
C GLY A 258 36.32 -14.51 -9.27
N GLY A 259 35.15 -14.65 -8.65
CA GLY A 259 34.22 -15.74 -8.91
C GLY A 259 33.20 -15.36 -9.99
N PRO A 260 32.85 -16.25 -10.93
CA PRO A 260 31.85 -15.96 -11.95
C PRO A 260 30.48 -15.73 -11.31
N ALA A 261 29.82 -14.62 -11.67
CA ALA A 261 28.45 -14.34 -11.27
C ALA A 261 27.52 -15.53 -11.64
N PRO A 262 26.58 -15.92 -10.76
CA PRO A 262 25.68 -17.02 -11.07
C PRO A 262 24.86 -16.70 -12.33
N ARG A 263 25.03 -17.52 -13.37
CA ARG A 263 24.31 -17.38 -14.65
C ARG A 263 22.79 -17.31 -14.39
N ARG A 264 22.09 -16.37 -15.04
CA ARG A 264 20.62 -16.18 -14.94
C ARG A 264 19.83 -17.51 -14.98
N GLN A 265 20.25 -18.49 -15.77
CA GLN A 265 19.62 -19.82 -15.85
C GLN A 265 19.61 -20.62 -14.52
N VAL A 266 20.64 -20.48 -13.68
CA VAL A 266 20.73 -21.19 -12.39
C VAL A 266 19.73 -20.60 -11.38
N ILE A 267 19.56 -19.28 -11.39
CA ILE A 267 18.58 -18.55 -10.56
C ILE A 267 17.15 -18.92 -10.97
N VAL A 268 16.89 -19.04 -12.28
CA VAL A 268 15.57 -19.46 -12.80
C VAL A 268 15.25 -20.89 -12.36
N ARG A 269 16.18 -21.85 -12.47
CA ARG A 269 15.92 -23.26 -12.10
C ARG A 269 15.66 -23.46 -10.60
N SER A 270 16.34 -22.72 -9.72
CA SER A 270 16.08 -22.79 -8.28
C SER A 270 14.77 -22.09 -7.88
N SER A 271 14.40 -21.00 -8.57
CA SER A 271 13.19 -20.23 -8.28
C SER A 271 11.90 -21.04 -8.46
N HIS A 272 11.82 -21.97 -9.43
CA HIS A 272 10.63 -22.82 -9.61
C HIS A 272 10.34 -23.72 -8.40
N LYS A 273 11.37 -24.33 -7.80
CA LYS A 273 11.22 -25.14 -6.58
C LYS A 273 10.79 -24.28 -5.39
N ILE A 274 11.38 -23.09 -5.27
CA ILE A 274 11.05 -22.13 -4.21
C ILE A 274 9.60 -21.64 -4.36
N LEU A 275 9.10 -21.42 -5.58
CA LEU A 275 7.75 -20.92 -5.82
C LEU A 275 6.67 -22.00 -5.76
N ALA A 276 7.00 -23.30 -5.82
CA ALA A 276 6.00 -24.36 -5.85
C ALA A 276 4.91 -24.28 -4.75
N PRO A 277 5.22 -23.98 -3.47
CA PRO A 277 4.18 -23.76 -2.46
C PRO A 277 3.29 -22.55 -2.74
N PHE A 278 3.87 -21.46 -3.25
CA PHE A 278 3.13 -20.26 -3.65
C PHE A 278 2.21 -20.56 -4.84
N LEU A 279 2.69 -21.28 -5.86
CA LEU A 279 1.90 -21.65 -7.04
C LEU A 279 0.69 -22.50 -6.68
N ARG A 280 0.86 -23.45 -5.74
CA ARG A 280 -0.25 -24.25 -5.20
C ARG A 280 -1.25 -23.37 -4.44
N TRP A 281 -0.77 -22.49 -3.57
CA TRP A 281 -1.61 -21.54 -2.83
C TRP A 281 -2.41 -20.61 -3.75
N ALA A 282 -1.77 -20.09 -4.80
CA ALA A 282 -2.39 -19.21 -5.80
C ALA A 282 -3.31 -19.97 -6.78
N GLN A 283 -3.36 -21.31 -6.72
CA GLN A 283 -4.04 -22.16 -7.69
C GLN A 283 -3.60 -21.87 -9.13
N ALA A 284 -2.29 -21.67 -9.36
CA ALA A 284 -1.74 -21.23 -10.64
C ALA A 284 -2.14 -22.12 -11.83
N GLN A 285 -2.36 -23.42 -11.60
CA GLN A 285 -2.87 -24.35 -12.62
C GLN A 285 -4.24 -23.91 -13.19
N ARG A 286 -5.11 -23.33 -12.37
CA ARG A 286 -6.42 -22.81 -12.80
C ARG A 286 -6.32 -21.46 -13.51
N LEU A 287 -5.23 -20.73 -13.26
CA LEU A 287 -4.98 -19.43 -13.90
C LEU A 287 -4.45 -19.60 -15.33
N GLY A 288 -3.78 -20.71 -15.64
CA GLY A 288 -3.25 -20.98 -16.98
C GLY A 288 -2.36 -19.82 -17.47
N HIS A 289 -2.68 -19.29 -18.65
CA HIS A 289 -1.95 -18.16 -19.26
C HIS A 289 -2.05 -16.84 -18.46
N ARG A 290 -2.97 -16.74 -17.49
CA ARG A 290 -3.12 -15.55 -16.64
C ARG A 290 -2.00 -15.43 -15.61
N PHE A 291 -1.25 -16.50 -15.37
CA PHE A 291 -0.11 -16.49 -14.47
C PHE A 291 1.22 -16.34 -15.24
N SER A 292 2.09 -15.43 -14.80
CA SER A 292 3.45 -15.32 -15.33
C SER A 292 4.47 -14.94 -14.26
N VAL A 293 5.72 -15.37 -14.48
CA VAL A 293 6.89 -14.95 -13.71
C VAL A 293 7.79 -14.17 -14.65
N GLN A 294 8.12 -12.93 -14.30
CA GLN A 294 8.94 -12.02 -15.10
C GLN A 294 10.24 -11.74 -14.34
N PHE A 295 11.38 -11.96 -14.97
CA PHE A 295 12.68 -11.60 -14.40
C PHE A 295 13.11 -10.27 -15.02
N VAL A 296 13.30 -9.27 -14.17
CA VAL A 296 13.70 -7.90 -14.55
C VAL A 296 15.11 -7.62 -14.05
#